data_AF-A0A2V8NLC1-F1
#
_entry.id   AF-A0A2V8NLC1-F1
#
_cell.length_a   1.000
_cell.length_b   1.000
_cell.length_c   1.000
_cell.angle_alpha   90.00
_cell.angle_beta   90.00
_cell.angle_gamma   90.00
#
_symmetry.space_group_name_H-M   'P 1'
#
loop_
_entity.id
_entity.type
_entity.pdbx_description
1 polymer ?
#
loop_
_entity_poly.entity_id
_entity_poly.type
_entity_poly.pdbx_seq_one_letter_code
_entity_poly.pdbx_strand_id
1 'polypeptide(L)'
;MSRYIIRMKTYIHARLSKEDRAVLEYLKKSTGQSESELVRRGLRLALNELGRKQSALQLAGRSVGKFKKGLTDLATNKKHLEGFGE
;
A
#
# COMPACT_ATOMS: atom_id res chain seq x y z
N MET A 1 -30.70 -3.69 20.73
CA MET A 1 -31.25 -3.52 19.36
C MET A 1 -30.24 -4.00 18.34
N SER A 2 -30.33 -5.28 17.96
CA SER A 2 -29.46 -5.87 16.93
C SER A 2 -29.83 -5.30 15.58
N ARG A 3 -28.94 -4.47 15.01
CA ARG A 3 -29.11 -3.90 13.68
C ARG A 3 -28.95 -5.03 12.67
N TYR A 4 -30.06 -5.55 12.17
CA TYR A 4 -30.08 -6.43 11.00
C TYR A 4 -29.45 -5.67 9.83
N ILE A 5 -28.15 -5.86 9.59
CA ILE A 5 -27.49 -5.36 8.39
C ILE A 5 -28.02 -6.24 7.26
N ILE A 6 -29.11 -5.80 6.64
CA ILE A 6 -29.56 -6.33 5.36
C ILE A 6 -28.38 -6.10 4.41
N ARG A 7 -27.61 -7.16 4.13
CA ARG A 7 -26.59 -7.14 3.07
C ARG A 7 -27.33 -7.00 1.75
N MET A 8 -27.68 -5.76 1.37
CA MET A 8 -28.12 -5.48 0.01
C MET A 8 -26.98 -5.87 -0.92
N LYS A 9 -27.22 -6.92 -1.71
CA LYS A 9 -26.31 -7.30 -2.78
C LYS A 9 -26.57 -6.33 -3.93
N THR A 10 -25.74 -5.30 -4.02
CA THR A 10 -25.75 -4.38 -5.17
C THR A 10 -24.91 -5.00 -6.28
N TYR A 11 -25.47 -5.02 -7.49
CA TYR A 11 -24.79 -5.49 -8.69
C TYR A 11 -24.28 -4.30 -9.49
N ILE A 12 -23.07 -4.41 -10.02
CA ILE A 12 -22.45 -3.41 -10.89
C ILE A 12 -22.11 -4.11 -12.19
N HIS A 13 -22.57 -3.57 -13.32
CA HIS A 13 -22.14 -4.00 -14.63
C HIS A 13 -20.99 -3.11 -15.09
N ALA A 14 -19.80 -3.68 -15.23
CA ALA A 14 -18.61 -2.98 -15.72
C ALA A 14 -18.21 -3.54 -17.09
N ARG A 15 -17.91 -2.64 -18.04
CA ARG A 15 -17.29 -3.02 -19.32
C ARG A 15 -15.79 -3.14 -19.09
N LEU A 16 -15.22 -4.27 -19.48
CA LEU A 16 -13.78 -4.51 -19.44
C LEU A 16 -13.23 -4.48 -20.86
N SER A 17 -12.05 -3.86 -21.01
CA SER A 17 -11.26 -4.00 -22.24
C SER A 17 -10.80 -5.47 -22.40
N LYS A 18 -10.24 -5.81 -23.56
CA LYS A 18 -9.71 -7.17 -23.77
C LYS A 18 -8.53 -7.44 -22.83
N GLU A 19 -7.73 -6.41 -22.61
CA GLU A 19 -6.56 -6.38 -21.76
C GLU A 19 -6.96 -6.58 -20.28
N ASP A 20 -7.94 -5.82 -19.79
CA ASP A 20 -8.42 -5.93 -18.41
C ASP A 20 -9.06 -7.30 -18.15
N ARG A 21 -9.76 -7.86 -19.14
CA ARG A 21 -10.31 -9.22 -19.05
C ARG A 21 -9.20 -10.26 -18.93
N ALA A 22 -8.11 -10.12 -19.68
CA ALA A 22 -6.97 -11.02 -19.58
C ALA A 22 -6.30 -10.93 -18.20
N VAL A 23 -6.17 -9.72 -17.64
CA VAL A 23 -5.67 -9.50 -16.28
C VAL A 23 -6.56 -10.17 -15.24
N LEU A 24 -7.89 -10.02 -15.36
CA LEU A 24 -8.85 -10.64 -14.44
C LEU A 24 -8.73 -12.18 -14.47
N GLU A 25 -8.62 -12.78 -15.65
CA GLU A 25 -8.44 -14.23 -15.80
C GLU A 25 -7.11 -14.72 -15.22
N TYR A 26 -6.02 -13.97 -15.43
CA TYR A 26 -4.74 -14.28 -14.80
C TYR A 26 -4.83 -14.24 -13.27
N LEU A 27 -5.48 -13.21 -12.71
CA LEU A 27 -5.67 -13.08 -11.27
C LEU A 27 -6.51 -14.22 -10.69
N LYS A 28 -7.58 -14.65 -11.38
CA LYS A 28 -8.37 -15.82 -10.98
C LYS A 28 -7.50 -17.08 -10.92
N LYS A 29 -6.74 -17.36 -11.98
CA LYS A 29 -5.87 -18.55 -12.05
C LYS A 29 -4.77 -18.55 -11.00
N SER A 30 -4.13 -17.41 -10.77
CA SER A 30 -3.01 -17.31 -9.83
C SER A 30 -3.43 -17.29 -8.36
N THR A 31 -4.64 -16.82 -8.04
CA THR A 31 -5.09 -16.68 -6.64
C THR A 31 -6.16 -17.69 -6.23
N GLY A 32 -6.83 -18.36 -7.19
CA GLY A 32 -7.98 -19.21 -6.92
C GLY A 32 -9.23 -18.43 -6.46
N GLN A 33 -9.21 -17.10 -6.49
CA GLN A 33 -10.31 -16.27 -6.00
C GLN A 33 -11.41 -16.06 -7.04
N SER A 34 -12.64 -15.86 -6.56
CA SER A 34 -13.77 -15.48 -7.42
C SER A 34 -13.63 -14.04 -7.94
N GLU A 35 -14.25 -13.75 -9.08
CA GLU A 35 -14.27 -12.39 -9.67
C GLU A 35 -14.76 -11.34 -8.68
N SER A 36 -15.88 -11.61 -7.99
CA SER A 36 -16.44 -10.70 -7.00
C SER A 36 -15.49 -10.46 -5.83
N GLU A 37 -14.66 -11.44 -5.46
CA GLU A 37 -13.67 -11.28 -4.40
C GLU A 37 -12.47 -10.44 -4.85
N LEU A 38 -12.00 -10.67 -6.07
CA LEU A 38 -10.97 -9.86 -6.70
C LEU A 38 -11.41 -8.41 -6.86
N VAL A 39 -12.64 -8.17 -7.31
CA VAL A 39 -13.20 -6.81 -7.43
C VAL A 39 -13.32 -6.14 -6.05
N ARG A 40 -13.83 -6.86 -5.03
CA ARG A 40 -13.88 -6.32 -3.65
C ARG A 40 -12.49 -5.96 -3.12
N ARG A 41 -11.48 -6.79 -3.40
CA ARG A 41 -10.10 -6.53 -3.02
C ARG A 41 -9.53 -5.33 -3.77
N GLY A 42 -9.77 -5.24 -5.08
CA GLY A 42 -9.37 -4.11 -5.92
C GLY A 42 -9.93 -2.78 -5.41
N LEU A 43 -11.22 -2.73 -5.05
CA LEU A 43 -11.84 -1.53 -4.47
C LEU A 43 -11.19 -1.11 -3.15
N ARG A 44 -10.81 -2.06 -2.28
CA ARG A 44 -10.09 -1.76 -1.04
C ARG A 44 -8.68 -1.23 -1.30
N LEU A 45 -7.99 -1.77 -2.31
CA LEU A 45 -6.67 -1.29 -2.71
C LEU A 45 -6.75 0.14 -3.26
N ALA A 46 -7.71 0.42 -4.15
CA ALA A 46 -7.96 1.76 -4.67
C ALA A 46 -8.30 2.76 -3.55
N LEU A 47 -9.10 2.36 -2.55
CA LEU A 47 -9.36 3.19 -1.37
C LEU A 47 -8.08 3.48 -0.57
N ASN A 48 -7.22 2.47 -0.39
CA ASN A 48 -5.95 2.64 0.34
C ASN A 48 -4.98 3.58 -0.39
N GLU A 49 -5.03 3.65 -1.72
CA GLU A 49 -4.23 4.59 -2.50
C GLU A 49 -4.62 6.05 -2.24
N LEU A 50 -5.91 6.33 -2.00
CA LEU A 50 -6.37 7.67 -1.62
C LEU A 50 -5.80 8.11 -0.27
N GLY A 51 -5.63 7.18 0.68
CA GLY A 51 -5.07 7.45 2.01
C GLY A 51 -3.54 7.57 2.06
N ARG A 52 -2.84 7.27 0.96
CA ARG A 52 -1.37 7.17 0.91
C ARG A 52 -0.63 8.45 0.49
N LYS A 53 -1.31 9.60 0.39
CA LYS A 53 -0.62 10.91 0.38
C LYS A 53 -0.10 11.24 1.77
N GLN A 54 0.80 10.42 2.31
CA GLN A 54 1.52 10.74 3.53
C GLN A 54 2.69 11.64 3.15
N SER A 55 2.74 12.85 3.73
CA SER A 55 3.93 13.68 3.59
C SER A 55 5.14 12.92 4.13
N ALA A 56 6.35 13.21 3.63
CA ALA A 56 7.59 12.58 4.13
C ALA A 56 7.70 12.67 5.67
N LEU A 57 7.13 13.71 6.26
CA LEU A 57 7.04 13.92 7.70
C LEU A 57 6.08 12.94 8.40
N GLN A 58 4.92 12.65 7.80
CA GLN A 58 4.00 11.62 8.31
C GLN A 58 4.56 10.21 8.16
N LEU A 59 5.27 9.94 7.06
CA LEU A 59 5.91 8.65 6.80
C LEU A 59 7.08 8.40 7.76
N ALA A 60 7.91 9.42 8.02
CA ALA A 60 8.95 9.35 9.02
C ALA A 60 8.40 9.26 10.46
N GLY A 61 7.17 9.74 10.71
CA GLY A 61 6.40 9.50 11.92
C GLY A 61 7.20 9.74 13.21
N ARG A 62 7.24 8.74 14.11
CA ARG A 62 7.98 8.80 15.38
C ARG A 62 9.50 8.80 15.22
N SER A 63 10.01 8.58 14.01
CA SER A 63 11.44 8.63 13.69
C SER A 63 11.91 10.04 13.36
N VAL A 64 10.97 10.97 13.10
CA VAL A 64 11.28 12.40 12.97
C VAL A 64 11.90 12.89 14.27
N GLY A 65 13.13 13.38 14.18
CA GLY A 65 13.84 13.95 15.31
C GLY A 65 14.49 12.96 16.28
N LYS A 66 14.31 11.64 16.10
CA LYS A 66 15.04 10.63 16.90
C LYS A 66 16.55 10.66 16.66
N PHE A 67 16.97 11.09 15.47
CA PHE A 67 18.37 11.22 15.09
C PHE A 67 18.89 12.67 15.24
N LYS A 68 18.24 13.52 16.05
CA LYS A 68 18.73 14.89 16.34
C LYS A 68 20.11 14.92 17.02
N LYS A 69 20.55 13.79 17.59
CA LYS A 69 21.82 13.63 18.31
C LYS A 69 22.78 12.67 17.57
N GLY A 70 22.66 12.57 16.25
CA GLY A 70 23.65 11.91 15.41
C GLY A 70 24.78 12.88 15.06
N LEU A 71 25.99 12.36 14.86
CA LEU A 71 27.12 13.11 14.29
C LEU A 71 26.63 13.97 13.12
N THR A 72 26.98 15.26 13.15
CA THR A 72 26.73 16.20 12.06
C THR A 72 27.29 15.58 10.79
N ASP A 73 26.40 15.13 9.92
CA ASP A 73 26.66 14.63 8.58
C ASP A 73 27.88 13.68 8.43
N LEU A 74 27.62 12.38 8.29
CA LEU A 74 28.66 11.38 8.00
C LEU A 74 29.41 11.68 6.68
N ALA A 75 28.84 12.47 5.77
CA ALA A 75 29.56 12.91 4.57
C ALA A 75 30.67 13.93 4.88
N THR A 76 30.49 14.73 5.95
CA THR A 76 31.45 15.77 6.38
C THR A 76 32.39 15.30 7.50
N ASN A 77 32.02 14.24 8.24
CA ASN A 77 32.76 13.78 9.43
C ASN A 77 33.56 12.47 9.20
N LYS A 78 34.40 12.45 8.16
CA LYS A 78 35.16 11.27 7.67
C LYS A 78 36.01 10.55 8.72
N LYS A 79 36.48 11.25 9.75
CA LYS A 79 37.27 10.67 10.86
C LYS A 79 36.53 9.58 11.65
N HIS A 80 35.19 9.50 11.53
CA HIS A 80 34.39 8.44 12.17
C HIS A 80 34.05 7.28 11.23
N LEU A 81 34.55 7.31 10.00
CA LEU A 81 34.46 6.22 9.02
C LEU A 81 35.79 5.46 8.88
N GLU A 82 36.82 5.85 9.64
CA GLU A 82 38.08 5.10 9.71
C GLU A 82 37.81 3.70 10.29
N GLY A 83 38.20 2.66 9.57
CA GLY A 83 37.98 1.25 9.94
C GLY A 83 36.64 0.64 9.50
N PHE A 84 35.81 1.35 8.73
CA PHE A 84 34.56 0.80 8.22
C PHE A 84 34.81 -0.06 6.97
N GLY A 85 34.74 -1.38 7.12
CA GLY A 85 34.89 -2.34 6.00
C GLY A 85 36.21 -3.11 5.95
N GLU A 86 36.98 -3.14 7.04
CA GLU A 86 38.00 -4.18 7.27
C GLU A 86 37.40 -5.50 7.74
#